data_AF-I2ECB5-F1
#
_entry.id   AF-I2ECB5-F1
#
_cell.length_a   1.000
_cell.length_b   1.000
_cell.length_c   1.000
_cell.angle_alpha   90.00
_cell.angle_beta   90.00
_cell.angle_gamma   90.00
#
_symmetry.space_group_name_H-M   'P 1'
#
loop_
_entity.id
_entity.type
_entity.pdbx_description
1 polymer ?
#
loop_
_entity_poly.entity_id
_entity_poly.type
_entity_poly.pdbx_seq_one_letter_code
_entity_poly.pdbx_strand_id
1 'polypeptide(L)'
;MLFTVLGRAAATLMLLLAIFRIAAGFMVAGSDDPVSAAARYLGSATSGQAIDGGIELIFYALVLGTLTEISRTLAAARKQAAATTQDDA
;
A
#
# COMPACT_ATOMS: atom_id res chain seq x y z
N MET A 1 -4.66 7.72 -17.53
CA MET A 1 -3.51 8.42 -16.92
C MET A 1 -2.54 7.38 -16.41
N LEU A 2 -1.35 7.25 -17.02
CA LEU A 2 -0.32 6.27 -16.64
C LEU A 2 0.02 6.37 -15.15
N PHE A 3 0.19 7.59 -14.65
CA PHE A 3 0.50 7.88 -13.24
C PHE A 3 -0.55 7.31 -12.27
N THR A 4 -1.84 7.48 -12.53
CA THR A 4 -2.92 6.97 -11.66
C THR A 4 -2.99 5.44 -11.65
N VAL A 5 -2.65 4.79 -12.76
CA VAL A 5 -2.60 3.31 -12.84
C VAL A 5 -1.42 2.79 -12.02
N LEU A 6 -0.24 3.41 -12.20
CA LEU A 6 0.97 3.06 -11.45
C LEU A 6 0.80 3.32 -9.95
N GLY A 7 0.23 4.47 -9.56
CA GLY A 7 -0.04 4.80 -8.16
C GLY A 7 -0.98 3.79 -7.50
N ARG A 8 -2.00 3.31 -8.22
CA ARG A 8 -2.90 2.26 -7.71
C ARG A 8 -2.16 0.94 -7.53
N ALA A 9 -1.42 0.51 -8.55
CA ALA A 9 -0.66 -0.73 -8.49
C ALA A 9 0.34 -0.70 -7.33
N ALA A 10 1.09 0.40 -7.19
CA ALA A 10 2.02 0.61 -6.10
C ALA A 10 1.32 0.55 -4.73
N ALA A 11 0.22 1.28 -4.53
CA ALA A 11 -0.53 1.25 -3.26
C ALA A 11 -1.02 -0.16 -2.91
N THR A 12 -1.54 -0.91 -3.89
CA THR A 12 -1.96 -2.31 -3.67
C THR A 12 -0.78 -3.21 -3.32
N LEU A 13 0.34 -3.11 -4.03
CA LEU A 13 1.54 -3.91 -3.75
C LEU A 13 2.12 -3.58 -2.37
N MET A 14 2.18 -2.31 -1.99
CA MET A 14 2.62 -1.88 -0.66
C MET A 14 1.72 -2.46 0.43
N LEU A 15 0.40 -2.41 0.24
CA LEU A 15 -0.55 -2.98 1.21
C LEU A 15 -0.37 -4.49 1.37
N LEU A 16 -0.24 -5.22 0.26
CA LEU A 16 -0.01 -6.67 0.29
C LEU A 16 1.31 -7.02 0.96
N LEU A 17 2.38 -6.29 0.63
CA LEU A 17 3.70 -6.49 1.24
C LEU A 17 3.65 -6.20 2.75
N ALA A 18 2.92 -5.17 3.17
CA ALA A 18 2.76 -4.82 4.57
C ALA A 18 2.05 -5.94 5.36
N ILE A 19 0.94 -6.45 4.83
CA ILE A 19 0.21 -7.58 5.42
C ILE A 19 1.11 -8.81 5.53
N PHE A 20 1.83 -9.14 4.45
CA PHE A 20 2.77 -10.26 4.45
C PHE A 20 3.86 -10.09 5.51
N ARG A 21 4.44 -8.89 5.62
CA ARG A 21 5.50 -8.59 6.59
C ARG A 21 5.02 -8.70 8.03
N ILE A 22 3.82 -8.21 8.33
CA ILE A 22 3.19 -8.34 9.66
C ILE A 22 2.94 -9.82 9.98
N ALA A 23 2.35 -10.57 9.05
CA ALA A 23 2.08 -11.99 9.21
C ALA A 23 3.37 -12.79 9.46
N ALA A 24 4.43 -12.52 8.68
CA ALA A 24 5.74 -13.13 8.87
C ALA A 24 6.37 -12.75 10.22
N GLY A 25 6.19 -11.50 10.66
CA GLY A 25 6.60 -11.04 11.99
C GLY A 25 5.98 -11.86 13.11
N PHE A 26 4.67 -12.09 13.07
CA PHE A 26 3.98 -12.95 14.04
C PHE A 26 4.42 -14.41 13.97
N MET A 27 4.60 -14.96 12.77
CA MET A 27 5.07 -16.33 12.59
C MET A 27 6.47 -16.54 13.21
N VAL A 28 7.39 -15.60 12.98
CA VAL A 28 8.75 -15.65 13.54
C VAL A 28 8.74 -15.46 15.06
N ALA A 29 7.87 -14.58 15.58
CA ALA A 29 7.75 -14.36 17.02
C ALA A 29 7.38 -15.63 17.81
N GLY A 30 6.68 -16.57 17.17
CA GLY A 30 6.30 -17.86 17.77
C GLY A 30 7.27 -19.02 17.51
N SER A 31 8.42 -18.77 16.88
CA SER A 31 9.42 -19.82 16.60
C SER A 31 10.33 -20.11 17.79
N ASP A 32 11.00 -21.28 17.79
CA ASP A 32 11.90 -21.71 18.88
C ASP A 32 13.12 -20.80 19.05
N ASP A 33 13.57 -20.15 17.98
CA ASP A 33 14.66 -19.15 17.98
C ASP A 33 14.24 -17.91 17.17
N PRO A 34 13.44 -17.02 17.79
CA PRO A 34 12.84 -15.87 17.10
C PRO A 34 13.87 -14.82 16.67
N VAL A 35 15.03 -14.76 17.35
CA VAL A 35 16.09 -13.78 17.05
C VAL A 35 16.82 -14.19 15.77
N SER A 36 17.26 -15.43 15.68
CA SER A 36 17.92 -15.96 14.47
C SER A 36 16.95 -16.00 13.29
N ALA A 37 15.69 -16.40 13.51
CA ALA A 37 14.67 -16.43 12.48
C ALA A 37 14.32 -15.02 11.95
N ALA A 38 14.26 -14.00 12.81
CA ALA A 38 14.01 -12.62 12.38
C ALA A 38 15.12 -12.10 11.45
N ALA A 39 16.38 -12.33 11.80
CA ALA A 39 17.51 -11.93 10.97
C ALA A 39 17.49 -12.61 9.60
N ARG A 40 17.13 -13.90 9.54
CA ARG A 40 17.15 -14.71 8.31
C ARG A 40 15.96 -14.46 7.39
N TYR A 41 14.75 -14.31 7.95
CA TYR A 41 13.52 -14.27 7.16
C TYR A 41 12.89 -12.89 7.03
N LEU A 42 13.11 -12.00 8.00
CA LEU A 42 12.48 -10.68 8.02
C LEU A 42 13.46 -9.55 7.62
N GLY A 43 14.76 -9.86 7.62
CA GLY A 43 15.82 -8.88 7.43
C GLY A 43 15.84 -7.81 8.52
N SER A 44 15.27 -8.12 9.70
CA SER A 44 15.17 -7.23 10.85
C SER A 44 15.88 -7.85 12.07
N ALA A 45 16.23 -7.02 13.05
CA ALA A 45 16.87 -7.52 14.26
C ALA A 45 15.87 -8.25 15.17
N THR A 46 14.58 -7.89 15.09
CA THR A 46 13.50 -8.52 15.87
C THR A 46 12.24 -8.71 15.03
N SER A 47 11.36 -9.60 15.47
CA SER A 47 10.00 -9.76 14.91
C SER A 47 9.17 -8.49 15.05
N GLY A 48 9.29 -7.80 16.19
CA GLY A 48 8.61 -6.51 16.45
C GLY A 48 8.93 -5.45 15.41
N GLN A 49 10.22 -5.28 15.06
CA GLN A 49 10.62 -4.34 14.01
C GLN A 49 10.00 -4.64 12.64
N ALA A 50 9.79 -5.92 12.32
CA ALA A 50 9.12 -6.28 11.08
C ALA A 50 7.64 -5.91 11.09
N ILE A 51 6.96 -6.10 12.24
CA ILE A 51 5.57 -5.72 12.44
C ILE A 51 5.42 -4.20 12.35
N ASP A 52 6.26 -3.44 13.06
CA ASP A 52 6.22 -1.97 13.06
C ASP A 52 6.43 -1.41 11.65
N GLY A 53 7.44 -1.89 10.92
CA GLY A 53 7.68 -1.48 9.54
C GLY A 53 6.54 -1.90 8.59
N GLY A 54 5.86 -3.00 8.87
CA GLY A 54 4.64 -3.38 8.16
C GLY A 54 3.50 -2.41 8.43
N ILE A 55 3.27 -2.00 9.68
CA ILE A 55 2.23 -1.02 10.06
C ILE A 55 2.52 0.34 9.39
N GLU A 56 3.77 0.80 9.40
CA GLU A 56 4.19 2.01 8.70
C GLU A 56 3.89 1.93 7.18
N LEU A 57 4.18 0.79 6.57
CA LEU A 57 3.90 0.57 5.15
C LEU A 57 2.39 0.56 4.83
N ILE A 58 1.53 0.10 5.75
CA ILE A 58 0.07 0.24 5.62
C ILE A 58 -0.31 1.73 5.55
N PHE A 59 0.22 2.57 6.44
CA PHE A 59 -0.07 4.00 6.41
C PHE A 59 0.31 4.62 5.06
N TYR A 60 1.49 4.31 4.53
CA TYR A 60 1.89 4.80 3.20
C TYR A 60 0.98 4.28 2.08
N ALA A 61 0.59 3.01 2.13
CA ALA A 61 -0.33 2.44 1.14
C ALA A 61 -1.70 3.13 1.14
N LEU A 62 -2.24 3.44 2.33
CA LEU A 62 -3.51 4.16 2.48
C LEU A 62 -3.43 5.59 1.95
N VAL A 63 -2.35 6.31 2.26
CA VAL A 63 -2.12 7.67 1.75
C VAL A 63 -2.04 7.65 0.22
N LEU A 64 -1.17 6.81 -0.34
CA LEU A 64 -0.98 6.74 -1.79
C LEU A 64 -2.25 6.28 -2.52
N GLY A 65 -2.95 5.29 -1.96
CA GLY A 65 -4.21 4.79 -2.50
C GLY A 65 -5.30 5.86 -2.52
N THR A 66 -5.43 6.61 -1.44
CA THR A 66 -6.41 7.71 -1.32
C THR A 66 -6.10 8.84 -2.32
N LEU A 67 -4.84 9.27 -2.43
CA LEU A 67 -4.43 10.29 -3.39
C LEU A 67 -4.68 9.85 -4.85
N THR A 68 -4.42 8.57 -5.13
CA THR A 68 -4.70 7.99 -6.44
C THR A 68 -6.19 7.99 -6.75
N GLU A 69 -7.02 7.66 -5.78
CA GLU A 69 -8.48 7.62 -5.95
C GLU A 69 -9.07 9.02 -6.15
N ILE A 70 -8.63 10.00 -5.37
CA ILE A 70 -9.00 11.42 -5.57
C ILE A 70 -8.65 11.87 -6.99
N SER A 71 -7.43 11.56 -7.45
CA SER A 71 -6.99 11.91 -8.81
C SER A 71 -7.89 11.31 -9.89
N ARG A 72 -8.35 10.07 -9.70
CA ARG A 72 -9.26 9.37 -10.63
C ARG A 72 -10.64 10.02 -10.65
N THR A 73 -11.21 10.24 -9.47
CA THR A 73 -12.55 10.84 -9.31
C THR A 73 -12.59 12.23 -9.93
N LEU A 74 -11.55 13.04 -9.70
CA LEU A 74 -11.46 14.38 -10.29
C LEU A 74 -11.31 14.34 -11.80
N ALA A 75 -10.52 13.42 -12.35
CA ALA A 75 -10.38 13.24 -13.79
C ALA A 75 -11.70 12.81 -14.46
N ALA A 76 -12.46 11.92 -13.80
CA ALA A 76 -13.78 11.49 -14.27
C ALA A 76 -14.79 12.63 -14.25
N ALA A 77 -14.84 13.42 -13.16
CA ALA A 77 -15.74 14.56 -13.03
C ALA A 77 -15.48 15.64 -14.12
N ARG A 78 -14.20 15.95 -14.40
CA ARG A 78 -13.83 16.89 -15.48
C ARG A 78 -14.28 16.40 -16.86
N LYS A 79 -14.16 15.10 -17.11
CA LYS A 79 -14.61 14.51 -18.39
C LYS A 79 -16.12 14.62 -18.57
N GLN A 80 -16.90 14.43 -17.50
CA GLN A 80 -18.36 14.57 -17.53
C GLN A 80 -18.78 16.02 -17.80
N ALA A 81 -18.18 16.99 -17.10
CA ALA A 81 -18.47 18.41 -17.30
C ALA A 81 -18.22 18.87 -18.75
N ALA A 82 -17.13 18.41 -19.38
CA ALA A 82 -16.83 18.75 -20.77
C ALA A 82 -17.82 18.15 -21.78
N ALA A 83 -18.42 16.99 -21.48
CA ALA A 83 -19.40 16.36 -22.36
C ALA A 83 -20.75 17.10 -22.34
N THR A 84 -21.20 17.57 -21.18
CA THR A 84 -22.45 18.35 -21.06
C THR A 84 -22.40 19.64 -21.86
N THR A 85 -21.27 20.37 -21.83
CA THR A 85 -21.11 21.62 -22.61
C THR A 85 -21.12 21.40 -24.13
N GLN A 86 -20.83 20.18 -24.60
CA GLN A 86 -20.87 19.84 -26.02
C GLN A 86 -22.29 19.52 -26.51
N ASP A 87 -23.17 18.99 -25.65
CA ASP A 87 -24.58 18.73 -26.00
C ASP A 87 -25.42 20.03 -25.99
N ASP A 88 -24.99 21.05 -25.25
CA ASP A 88 -25.69 22.34 -25.14
C ASP A 88 -25.29 23.37 -26.24
N ALA A 89 -24.30 23.05 -27.09
CA ALA A 89 -23.72 23.93 -28.11
C ALA A 89 -24.08 23.51 -29.55
#